data_AF-A0A1H3G138-F1
#
_entry.id   AF-A0A1H3G138-F1
#
_cell.length_a   1.000
_cell.length_b   1.000
_cell.length_c   1.000
_cell.angle_alpha   90.00
_cell.angle_beta   90.00
_cell.angle_gamma   90.00
#
_symmetry.space_group_name_H-M   'P 1'
#
loop_
_entity.id
_entity.type
_entity.pdbx_description
1 polymer ?
#
loop_
_entity_poly.entity_id
_entity_poly.type
_entity_poly.pdbx_seq_one_letter_code
_entity_poly.pdbx_strand_id
1 'polypeptide(L)' 'MSRLRDDIVVHNERVKLFSGFLNAIGLGLIGFAVLRPLTADAVSMGVSTLWWGLTGLVLHAVAHYILGMMRKAET' A
#
# COMPACT_ATOMS: atom_id res chain seq x y z
N MET A 1 -3.93 26.40 23.16
CA MET A 1 -4.41 25.87 21.87
C MET A 1 -3.32 25.27 20.97
N SER A 2 -2.01 25.46 21.23
CA SER A 2 -0.93 24.89 20.37
C SER A 2 -0.82 23.36 20.42
N ARG A 3 -0.81 22.76 21.63
CA ARG A 3 -0.55 21.32 21.81
C ARG A 3 -1.50 20.40 21.04
N LEU A 4 -2.80 20.71 21.00
CA LEU A 4 -3.77 19.91 20.24
C LEU A 4 -3.52 19.95 18.73
N ARG A 5 -3.02 21.07 18.19
CA ARG A 5 -2.65 21.16 16.77
C ARG A 5 -1.37 20.38 16.51
N ASP A 6 -0.40 20.47 17.41
CA ASP A 6 0.88 19.75 17.31
C ASP A 6 0.65 18.22 17.35
N ASP A 7 -0.22 17.73 18.22
CA ASP A 7 -0.56 16.30 18.32
C ASP A 7 -1.22 15.75 17.04
N ILE A 8 -2.09 16.54 16.39
CA ILE A 8 -2.73 16.16 15.11
C ILE A 8 -1.71 16.12 13.98
N VAL A 9 -0.77 17.08 13.93
CA VAL A 9 0.30 17.12 12.92
C VAL A 9 1.20 15.88 13.03
N VAL A 10 1.61 15.53 14.25
CA VAL A 10 2.43 14.34 14.51
C VAL A 10 1.70 13.05 14.11
N HIS A 11 0.40 12.95 14.37
CA HIS A 11 -0.40 11.80 13.93
C HIS A 11 -0.44 11.70 12.40
N ASN A 12 -0.68 12.82 11.71
CA ASN A 12 -0.73 12.85 10.25
C ASN A 12 0.60 12.45 9.60
N GLU A 13 1.74 12.89 10.14
CA GLU A 13 3.06 12.48 9.65
C GLU A 13 3.27 10.97 9.79
N ARG A 14 2.87 10.37 10.92
CA ARG A 14 2.96 8.92 11.13
C ARG A 14 2.08 8.15 10.16
N VAL A 15 0.85 8.59 9.96
CA VAL A 15 -0.08 8.00 8.99
C VAL A 15 0.46 8.12 7.57
N LYS A 16 1.11 9.24 7.23
CA LYS A 16 1.78 9.45 5.94
C LYS A 16 2.89 8.42 5.70
N LEU A 17 3.78 8.26 6.67
CA LEU A 17 4.89 7.31 6.60
C LEU A 17 4.38 5.87 6.52
N PHE A 18 3.38 5.52 7.34
CA PHE A 18 2.77 4.19 7.33
C PHE A 18 2.10 3.87 6.00
N SER A 19 1.38 4.85 5.43
CA SER A 19 0.74 4.68 4.12
C SER A 19 1.76 4.53 3.00
N GLY A 20 2.87 5.29 3.04
CA GLY A 20 3.98 5.14 2.09
C GLY A 20 4.63 3.76 2.18
N PHE A 21 4.83 3.25 3.40
CA PHE A 21 5.35 1.91 3.64
C PHE A 21 4.40 0.82 3.09
N LEU A 22 3.10 0.94 3.35
CA LEU A 22 2.10 -0.01 2.86
C LEU A 22 2.02 -0.02 1.32
N ASN A 23 2.17 1.15 0.69
CA ASN A 23 2.27 1.26 -0.77
C ASN A 23 3.49 0.51 -1.32
N ALA A 24 4.66 0.69 -0.69
CA ALA A 24 5.89 0.01 -1.11
C ALA A 24 5.77 -1.52 -0.99
N ILE A 25 5.14 -2.02 0.09
CA ILE A 25 4.82 -3.45 0.23
C ILE A 25 3.86 -3.90 -0.87
N GLY A 26 2.80 -3.14 -1.14
CA GLY A 26 1.83 -3.46 -2.20
C GLY A 26 2.52 -3.62 -3.55
N LEU A 27 3.40 -2.69 -3.93
CA LEU A 27 4.22 -2.77 -5.14
C LEU A 27 5.16 -3.99 -5.14
N GLY A 28 5.79 -4.30 -4.01
CA GLY A 28 6.63 -5.49 -3.87
C GLY A 28 5.86 -6.80 -4.09
N LEU A 29 4.64 -6.91 -3.56
CA LEU A 29 3.78 -8.08 -3.73
C LEU A 29 3.25 -8.20 -5.17
N ILE A 30 2.87 -7.08 -5.79
CA ILE A 30 2.49 -7.05 -7.22
C ILE A 30 3.68 -7.50 -8.07
N GLY A 31 4.87 -6.96 -7.82
CA GLY A 31 6.10 -7.36 -8.50
C GLY A 31 6.40 -8.85 -8.34
N PHE A 32 6.27 -9.40 -7.14
CA PHE A 32 6.42 -10.83 -6.88
C PHE A 32 5.39 -11.68 -7.62
N ALA A 33 4.13 -11.24 -7.67
CA ALA A 33 3.07 -11.93 -8.41
C ALA A 33 3.36 -11.97 -9.92
N VAL A 34 4.02 -10.94 -10.48
CA VAL A 34 4.44 -10.94 -11.89
C VAL A 34 5.70 -11.77 -12.10
N LEU A 35 6.70 -11.67 -11.23
CA LEU A 35 7.99 -12.35 -11.39
C LEU A 35 7.92 -13.86 -11.15
N ARG A 36 7.13 -14.32 -10.18
CA ARG A 36 7.02 -15.75 -9.83
C ARG A 36 6.61 -16.66 -10.99
N PRO A 37 5.57 -16.36 -11.80
CA PRO A 37 5.22 -17.18 -12.96
C PRO A 37 6.18 -17.02 -14.14
N LEU A 38 7.04 -16.00 -14.14
CA LEU A 38 8.10 -15.85 -15.16
C LEU A 38 9.35 -16.66 -14.82
N THR A 39 9.57 -16.98 -13.53
CA THR A 39 10.72 -17.79 -13.08
C THR A 39 10.39 -19.26 -12.83
N ALA A 40 9.13 -19.59 -12.55
CA ALA A 40 8.62 -20.96 -12.50
C ALA A 40 7.89 -21.31 -13.82
N ASP A 41 7.82 -22.59 -14.18
CA ASP A 41 7.14 -23.07 -15.40
C ASP A 41 5.82 -22.32 -15.67
N ALA A 42 5.80 -21.56 -16.78
CA ALA A 42 4.73 -20.62 -17.15
C ALA A 42 3.34 -21.27 -17.28
N VAL A 43 3.28 -22.60 -17.31
CA VAL A 43 2.05 -23.39 -17.46
C VAL A 43 1.22 -23.43 -16.17
N SER A 44 1.80 -23.08 -15.01
CA SER A 44 1.03 -22.94 -13.76
C SER A 44 0.85 -21.48 -13.36
N MET A 45 -0.02 -20.75 -14.06
CA MET A 45 -0.71 -19.60 -13.44
C MET A 45 -1.62 -20.13 -12.32
N GLY A 46 -1.00 -20.53 -11.20
CA GLY A 46 -1.71 -21.07 -10.06
C GLY A 46 -2.52 -19.99 -9.37
N VAL A 47 -3.65 -20.40 -8.78
CA VAL A 47 -4.53 -19.55 -7.95
C VAL A 47 -3.75 -18.74 -6.91
N SER A 48 -2.61 -19.24 -6.45
CA SER A 48 -1.69 -18.53 -5.55
C SER A 48 -1.14 -17.23 -6.13
N THR A 49 -0.73 -17.19 -7.40
CA THR A 49 -0.21 -15.98 -8.05
C THR A 49 -1.26 -14.88 -8.14
N LEU A 50 -2.51 -15.28 -8.40
CA LEU A 50 -3.67 -14.39 -8.43
C LEU A 50 -3.93 -13.78 -7.05
N TRP A 51 -3.86 -14.59 -5.98
CA TRP A 51 -3.97 -14.11 -4.60
C TRP A 51 -2.87 -13.12 -4.21
N TRP A 52 -1.61 -13.36 -4.62
CA TRP A 52 -0.51 -12.42 -4.35
C TRP A 52 -0.72 -11.08 -5.07
N GLY A 53 -1.11 -11.11 -6.34
CA GLY A 53 -1.42 -9.89 -7.11
C GLY A 53 -2.59 -9.12 -6.52
N LEU A 54 -3.65 -9.82 -6.12
CA LEU A 54 -4.87 -9.23 -5.55
C LEU A 54 -4.60 -8.64 -4.16
N THR A 55 -3.81 -9.32 -3.33
CA THR A 55 -3.36 -8.81 -2.02
C THR A 55 -2.51 -7.54 -2.18
N GLY A 56 -1.57 -7.54 -3.13
CA GLY A 56 -0.76 -6.36 -3.43
C GLY A 56 -1.60 -5.17 -3.93
N LEU A 57 -2.60 -5.44 -4.78
CA LEU A 57 -3.53 -4.43 -5.29
C LEU A 57 -4.40 -3.82 -4.19
N VAL A 58 -4.93 -4.65 -3.28
CA VAL A 58 -5.70 -4.17 -2.12
C VAL A 58 -4.83 -3.28 -1.22
N LEU A 59 -3.61 -3.71 -0.91
CA LEU A 59 -2.68 -2.91 -0.10
C LEU A 59 -2.30 -1.58 -0.77
N HIS A 60 -2.09 -1.60 -2.09
CA HIS A 60 -1.84 -0.40 -2.88
C HIS A 60 -3.04 0.56 -2.86
N ALA A 61 -4.26 0.04 -3.06
CA ALA A 61 -5.48 0.83 -3.02
C ALA A 61 -5.75 1.44 -1.63
N VAL A 62 -5.52 0.68 -0.56
CA VAL A 62 -5.66 1.15 0.83
C VAL A 62 -4.66 2.27 1.12
N ALA A 63 -3.41 2.12 0.69
CA ALA A 63 -2.40 3.18 0.85
C ALA A 63 -2.78 4.46 0.09
N HIS A 64 -3.27 4.34 -1.14
CA HIS A 64 -3.74 5.50 -1.91
C HIS A 64 -4.99 6.15 -1.29
N TYR A 65 -5.88 5.34 -0.71
CA TYR A 65 -7.07 5.84 -0.01
C TYR A 65 -6.70 6.67 1.22
N ILE A 66 -5.76 6.18 2.04
CA ILE A 66 -5.29 6.88 3.25
C ILE A 66 -4.61 8.20 2.88
N LEU A 67 -3.72 8.21 1.86
CA LEU A 67 -3.11 9.44 1.36
C LEU A 67 -4.14 10.43 0.79
N GLY A 68 -5.16 9.93 0.10
CA GLY A 68 -6.24 10.75 -0.45
C GLY A 68 -7.10 11.42 0.62
N MET A 69 -7.41 10.71 1.71
CA MET A 69 -8.13 11.27 2.86
C MET A 69 -7.34 12.37 3.56
N MET A 70 -6.03 12.19 3.74
CA MET A 70 -5.21 13.24 4.35
C MET A 70 -5.12 14.49 3.48
N ARG A 71 -5.08 14.35 2.15
CA ARG A 71 -5.13 15.50 1.24
C ARG A 71 -6.44 16.29 1.37
N LYS A 72 -7.57 15.60 1.61
CA LYS A 72 -8.86 16.24 1.88
C LYS A 72 -8.95 16.92 3.25
N ALA A 73 -8.15 16.50 4.22
CA ALA A 73 -8.11 17.12 5.55
C ALA A 73 -7.22 18.39 5.60
N GLU A 74 -6.37 18.59 4.59
CA GLU A 74 -5.47 19.75 4.46
C GLU A 74 -6.07 20.89 3.60
N THR A 75 -7.20 20.65 2.90
CA THR A 75 -7.96 21.64 2.11
C THR A 75 -9.21 22.08 2.83
#